data_AF-A0A2N9IHT7-F1
#
_entry.id   AF-A0A2N9IHT7-F1
#
_cell.length_a   1.000
_cell.length_b   1.000
_cell.length_c   1.000
_cell.angle_alpha   90.00
_cell.angle_beta   90.00
_cell.angle_gamma   90.00
#
_symmetry.space_group_name_H-M   'P 1'
#
loop_
_entity.id
_entity.type
_entity.pdbx_description
1 polymer ?
#
loop_
_entity_poly.entity_id
_entity_poly.type
_entity_poly.pdbx_seq_one_letter_code
_entity_poly.pdbx_strand_id
1 'polypeptide(L)'
;MGFHLTLFLVLVSLPVILAQEVRPAKIVVDGTKTVAEIDDNFICATVDWWPRDKCDYKQCPWGNASVINLDLSHPLLAKAIQGLSVCFDKAIVTFGLNALYGRRKIKGITWGGDWDSSNAENLMKYTLSKGYQIDSWEFGNELSGSGIGARVGAEQYGKDVIKLKGFMNELYKKSILKPSLIAPGGFFHQEWYTKLLQVSGSSVVNVVTHHLYDLGAGDDPNLISRIMDPSHLSKTTEIFSNLQKTVQKDGPWASAWVGESGGAYNSGGHNVSDTFVNSFCALLWHRLMGKGVLAVDTSASPYLHSYAHCSKGRAGITLLLINLSNHTDFIINVENHMNANLPTNERKIQTGSHLTRSLKKTVAWVGRKASDGPLYREEYHLTPKDGHLQSATSVLNGIPLVLTDAGEVPKLNPILNSVKSPLYIAPLSIAFVVLPNFDAPACV
;
A
#
# COMPACT_ATOMS: atom_id res chain seq x y z
N MET A 1 -12.16 35.08 71.77
CA MET A 1 -11.79 35.30 70.35
C MET A 1 -10.62 34.37 70.03
N GLY A 2 -10.90 33.19 69.48
CA GLY A 2 -9.85 32.27 69.01
C GLY A 2 -9.62 32.49 67.52
N PHE A 3 -8.38 32.76 67.13
CA PHE A 3 -7.96 32.86 65.72
C PHE A 3 -7.62 31.45 65.22
N HIS A 4 -8.43 30.91 64.31
CA HIS A 4 -8.04 29.75 63.52
C HIS A 4 -7.28 30.23 62.28
N LEU A 5 -6.00 29.86 62.18
CA LEU A 5 -5.18 30.09 61.00
C LEU A 5 -5.39 28.90 60.04
N THR A 6 -6.16 29.13 58.97
CA THR A 6 -6.38 28.11 57.93
C THR A 6 -5.25 28.20 56.91
N LEU A 7 -4.40 27.16 56.88
CA LEU A 7 -3.29 27.04 55.93
C LEU A 7 -3.84 26.64 54.55
N PHE A 8 -3.86 27.56 53.58
CA PHE A 8 -4.17 27.25 52.19
C PHE A 8 -2.93 26.66 51.50
N LEU A 9 -2.95 25.35 51.27
CA LEU A 9 -2.01 24.66 50.38
C LEU A 9 -2.40 24.96 48.93
N VAL A 10 -1.67 25.86 48.29
CA VAL A 10 -1.75 26.10 46.84
C VAL A 10 -1.00 24.97 46.15
N LEU A 11 -1.73 23.96 45.67
CA LEU A 11 -1.21 22.98 44.70
C LEU A 11 -0.97 23.70 43.38
N VAL A 12 0.26 24.15 43.16
CA VAL A 12 0.72 24.61 41.84
C VAL A 12 0.77 23.37 40.94
N SER A 13 -0.25 23.18 40.11
CA SER A 13 -0.18 22.24 38.99
C SER A 13 0.83 22.79 37.99
N LEU A 14 2.10 22.39 38.14
CA LEU A 14 3.07 22.48 37.06
C LEU A 14 2.47 21.76 35.85
N PRO A 15 2.34 22.39 34.67
CA PRO A 15 1.95 21.65 33.49
C PRO A 15 3.00 20.55 33.32
N VAL A 16 2.56 19.30 33.34
CA VAL A 16 3.38 18.19 32.91
C VAL A 16 3.69 18.47 31.46
N ILE A 17 4.84 19.08 31.20
CA ILE A 17 5.47 19.04 29.88
C ILE A 17 5.72 17.54 29.70
N LEU A 18 4.85 16.87 28.96
CA LEU A 18 5.04 15.47 28.60
C LEU A 18 6.38 15.43 27.87
N ALA A 19 7.43 14.97 28.57
CA ALA A 19 8.75 14.87 27.97
C ALA A 19 8.64 13.89 26.81
N GLN A 20 8.79 14.41 25.60
CA GLN A 20 8.74 13.64 24.38
C GLN A 20 9.88 12.63 24.40
N GLU A 21 9.54 11.33 24.33
CA GLU A 21 10.49 10.25 24.58
C GLU A 21 11.32 10.00 23.33
N VAL A 22 12.64 10.07 23.44
CA VAL A 22 13.53 9.81 22.29
C VAL A 22 14.13 8.41 22.43
N ARG A 23 13.78 7.50 21.50
CA ARG A 23 14.26 6.12 21.51
C ARG A 23 15.18 5.82 20.32
N PRO A 24 16.38 5.25 20.54
CA PRO A 24 17.18 4.75 19.44
C PRO A 24 16.56 3.48 18.84
N ALA A 25 16.61 3.35 17.53
CA ALA A 25 16.20 2.16 16.79
C ALA A 25 17.25 1.79 15.74
N LYS A 26 17.53 0.49 15.62
CA LYS A 26 18.45 -0.05 14.61
C LYS A 26 17.65 -0.71 13.51
N ILE A 27 17.97 -0.37 12.26
CA ILE A 27 17.40 -0.97 11.05
C ILE A 27 18.55 -1.60 10.26
N VAL A 28 18.46 -2.89 9.98
CA VAL A 28 19.43 -3.64 9.17
C VAL A 28 18.76 -4.00 7.85
N VAL A 29 19.34 -3.55 6.74
CA VAL A 29 18.84 -3.88 5.40
C VAL A 29 19.76 -4.91 4.75
N ASP A 30 19.19 -5.98 4.20
CA ASP A 30 19.91 -6.93 3.36
C ASP A 30 19.92 -6.42 1.90
N GLY A 31 21.01 -5.77 1.52
CA GLY A 31 21.22 -5.29 0.15
C GLY A 31 21.74 -6.35 -0.84
N THR A 32 21.93 -7.60 -0.41
CA THR A 32 22.57 -8.65 -1.24
C THR A 32 21.62 -9.31 -2.24
N LYS A 33 20.31 -9.31 -1.94
CA LYS A 33 19.28 -9.94 -2.75
C LYS A 33 17.93 -9.25 -2.56
N THR A 34 17.08 -9.31 -3.58
CA THR A 34 15.67 -8.98 -3.44
C THR A 34 14.92 -10.16 -2.83
N VAL A 35 13.92 -9.88 -2.00
CA VAL A 35 13.01 -10.91 -1.43
C VAL A 35 11.67 -11.00 -2.19
N ALA A 36 11.34 -9.96 -2.95
CA ALA A 36 10.19 -9.89 -3.83
C ALA A 36 10.43 -8.80 -4.89
N GLU A 37 9.54 -8.73 -5.88
CA GLU A 37 9.51 -7.68 -6.89
C GLU A 37 8.07 -7.16 -7.03
N ILE A 38 7.92 -5.84 -7.19
CA ILE A 38 6.63 -5.21 -7.54
C ILE A 38 6.59 -4.85 -9.03
N ASP A 39 5.38 -4.87 -9.62
CA ASP A 39 5.16 -4.44 -11.00
C ASP A 39 5.34 -2.91 -11.16
N ASP A 40 5.54 -2.44 -12.39
CA ASP A 40 5.48 -1.00 -12.71
C ASP A 40 4.09 -0.41 -12.44
N ASN A 41 3.05 -1.23 -12.60
CA ASN A 41 1.64 -0.84 -12.50
C ASN A 41 1.02 -1.34 -11.19
N PHE A 42 1.59 -0.95 -10.05
CA PHE A 42 1.13 -1.39 -8.73
C PHE A 42 0.08 -0.46 -8.08
N ILE A 43 -0.07 0.77 -8.58
CA ILE A 43 -1.10 1.71 -8.09
C ILE A 43 -2.35 1.55 -8.94
N CYS A 44 -3.42 1.08 -8.30
CA CYS A 44 -4.72 0.90 -8.91
C CYS A 44 -5.77 1.76 -8.21
N ALA A 45 -6.80 2.17 -8.96
CA ALA A 45 -8.00 2.77 -8.41
C ALA A 45 -9.20 1.97 -8.90
N THR A 46 -9.92 1.33 -7.96
CA THR A 46 -11.16 0.63 -8.25
C THR A 46 -12.32 1.62 -8.22
N VAL A 47 -13.18 1.59 -9.23
CA VAL A 47 -14.31 2.50 -9.36
C VAL A 47 -15.59 1.68 -9.47
N ASP A 48 -16.48 1.81 -8.49
CA ASP A 48 -17.74 1.06 -8.44
C ASP A 48 -18.89 1.72 -9.22
N TRP A 49 -19.96 0.94 -9.40
CA TRP A 49 -21.27 1.39 -9.87
C TRP A 49 -22.24 1.69 -8.73
N TRP A 50 -22.21 2.95 -8.28
CA TRP A 50 -23.15 3.47 -7.30
C TRP A 50 -23.83 4.76 -7.80
N PRO A 51 -25.14 4.92 -7.53
CA PRO A 51 -25.83 6.19 -7.78
C PRO A 51 -25.19 7.35 -7.02
N ARG A 52 -25.26 8.56 -7.60
CA ARG A 52 -24.73 9.79 -6.99
C ARG A 52 -25.34 10.04 -5.60
N ASP A 53 -26.60 9.69 -5.41
CA ASP A 53 -27.41 9.89 -4.22
C ASP A 53 -27.36 8.71 -3.24
N LYS A 54 -26.45 7.74 -3.45
CA LYS A 54 -26.20 6.70 -2.45
C LYS A 54 -25.69 7.32 -1.17
N CYS A 55 -26.51 7.25 -0.13
CA CYS A 55 -26.18 7.70 1.19
C CYS A 55 -26.42 6.60 2.23
N ASP A 56 -25.37 6.16 2.91
CA ASP A 56 -25.44 5.23 4.02
C ASP A 56 -24.85 5.90 5.26
N TYR A 57 -25.35 5.56 6.46
CA TYR A 57 -24.80 6.05 7.72
C TYR A 57 -24.71 7.59 7.82
N LYS A 58 -25.66 8.29 7.19
CA LYS A 58 -25.71 9.77 7.06
C LYS A 58 -24.55 10.38 6.27
N GLN A 59 -23.89 9.60 5.42
CA GLN A 59 -22.80 10.01 4.55
C GLN A 59 -23.18 9.74 3.10
N CYS A 60 -22.80 10.63 2.19
CA CYS A 60 -23.06 10.51 0.75
C CYS A 60 -21.72 10.60 -0.03
N PRO A 61 -20.80 9.64 0.15
CA PRO A 61 -19.42 9.79 -0.32
C PRO A 61 -19.28 9.67 -1.84
N TRP A 62 -20.27 9.09 -2.53
CA TRP A 62 -20.14 8.72 -3.94
C TRP A 62 -20.18 9.90 -4.89
N GLY A 63 -21.11 10.85 -4.77
CA GLY A 63 -21.12 12.06 -5.60
C GLY A 63 -20.86 11.79 -7.09
N ASN A 64 -19.72 12.28 -7.62
CA ASN A 64 -19.24 12.03 -8.99
C ASN A 64 -18.07 11.04 -9.06
N ALA A 65 -17.94 10.12 -8.12
CA ALA A 65 -16.84 9.17 -8.00
C ALA A 65 -17.20 7.75 -8.47
N SER A 66 -18.38 7.54 -9.06
CA SER A 66 -18.80 6.25 -9.64
C SER A 66 -18.61 6.23 -11.15
N VAL A 67 -18.35 5.06 -11.74
CA VAL A 67 -18.17 4.89 -13.21
C VAL A 67 -19.32 5.49 -14.04
N ILE A 68 -20.56 5.52 -13.53
CA ILE A 68 -21.69 6.10 -14.27
C ILE A 68 -21.77 7.63 -14.23
N ASN A 69 -21.09 8.27 -13.26
CA ASN A 69 -21.20 9.71 -12.99
C ASN A 69 -19.84 10.43 -12.99
N LEU A 70 -18.73 9.69 -13.13
CA LEU A 70 -17.38 10.22 -13.12
C LEU A 70 -17.12 11.06 -14.37
N ASP A 71 -16.76 12.32 -14.15
CA ASP A 71 -16.34 13.21 -15.22
C ASP A 71 -14.91 12.88 -15.65
N LEU A 72 -14.78 12.03 -16.66
CA LEU A 72 -13.50 11.68 -17.26
C LEU A 72 -12.80 12.86 -17.94
N SER A 73 -13.51 13.97 -18.19
CA SER A 73 -12.93 15.20 -18.75
C SER A 73 -12.42 16.17 -17.68
N HIS A 74 -12.63 15.84 -16.40
CA HIS A 74 -12.24 16.72 -15.31
C HIS A 74 -10.72 16.91 -15.28
N PRO A 75 -10.19 18.16 -15.36
CA PRO A 75 -8.76 18.39 -15.50
C PRO A 75 -7.94 17.83 -14.33
N LEU A 76 -8.48 17.88 -13.09
CA LEU A 76 -7.79 17.28 -11.94
C LEU A 76 -7.65 15.75 -12.04
N LEU A 77 -8.61 15.05 -12.66
CA LEU A 77 -8.50 13.61 -12.84
C LEU A 77 -7.38 13.29 -13.85
N ALA A 78 -7.33 14.01 -14.96
CA ALA A 78 -6.26 13.88 -15.94
C ALA A 78 -4.88 14.17 -15.31
N LYS A 79 -4.79 15.22 -14.48
CA LYS A 79 -3.55 15.57 -13.76
C LYS A 79 -3.16 14.55 -12.70
N ALA A 80 -4.13 13.96 -12.00
CA ALA A 80 -3.86 12.87 -11.05
C ALA A 80 -3.30 11.63 -11.77
N ILE A 81 -3.91 11.24 -12.90
CA ILE A 81 -3.42 10.13 -13.74
C ILE A 81 -1.99 10.43 -14.22
N GLN A 82 -1.76 11.62 -14.79
CA GLN A 82 -0.44 12.05 -15.27
C GLN A 82 0.62 12.03 -14.16
N GLY A 83 0.26 12.44 -12.95
CA GLY A 83 1.17 12.47 -11.80
C GLY A 83 1.58 11.10 -11.28
N LEU A 84 0.78 10.06 -11.55
CA LEU A 84 0.98 8.67 -11.10
C LEU A 84 1.44 7.73 -12.21
N SER A 85 1.48 8.19 -13.47
CA SER A 85 1.93 7.41 -14.63
C SER A 85 3.42 7.59 -14.91
N VAL A 86 4.16 6.48 -15.11
CA VAL A 86 5.63 6.49 -15.36
C VAL A 86 5.98 6.90 -16.80
N CYS A 87 5.23 6.41 -17.79
CA CYS A 87 5.60 6.48 -19.21
C CYS A 87 4.41 6.61 -20.19
N PHE A 88 3.17 6.42 -19.73
CA PHE A 88 1.97 6.45 -20.57
C PHE A 88 1.05 7.58 -20.12
N ASP A 89 0.56 8.39 -21.04
CA ASP A 89 -0.47 9.41 -20.77
C ASP A 89 -1.84 8.78 -20.40
N LYS A 90 -1.92 7.46 -20.16
CA LYS A 90 -3.16 6.69 -20.05
C LYS A 90 -3.07 5.60 -18.99
N ALA A 91 -4.14 5.46 -18.22
CA ALA A 91 -4.32 4.35 -17.29
C ALA A 91 -4.54 3.03 -18.04
N ILE A 92 -4.07 1.94 -17.42
CA ILE A 92 -4.33 0.57 -17.85
C ILE A 92 -5.70 0.15 -17.31
N VAL A 93 -6.53 -0.50 -18.15
CA VAL A 93 -7.92 -0.82 -17.80
C VAL A 93 -8.10 -2.32 -17.55
N THR A 94 -8.51 -2.63 -16.33
CA THR A 94 -9.17 -3.90 -15.95
C THR A 94 -10.68 -3.67 -15.93
N PHE A 95 -11.46 -4.58 -16.52
CA PHE A 95 -12.93 -4.45 -16.51
C PHE A 95 -13.61 -5.69 -15.92
N GLY A 96 -14.44 -5.48 -14.89
CA GLY A 96 -15.23 -6.52 -14.23
C GLY A 96 -16.48 -6.92 -15.03
N LEU A 97 -16.57 -8.19 -15.39
CA LEU A 97 -17.70 -8.79 -16.11
C LEU A 97 -18.78 -9.27 -15.14
N ASN A 98 -20.04 -9.19 -15.58
CA ASN A 98 -21.17 -9.70 -14.80
C ASN A 98 -21.21 -11.25 -14.81
N ALA A 99 -20.69 -11.87 -13.76
CA ALA A 99 -20.68 -13.31 -13.57
C ALA A 99 -22.04 -13.91 -13.15
N LEU A 100 -23.07 -13.11 -12.90
CA LEU A 100 -24.42 -13.58 -12.53
C LEU A 100 -25.41 -13.58 -13.71
N TYR A 101 -25.03 -13.03 -14.86
CA TYR A 101 -25.91 -12.97 -16.02
C TYR A 101 -26.35 -14.38 -16.47
N GLY A 102 -27.66 -14.55 -16.71
CA GLY A 102 -28.28 -15.83 -17.08
C GLY A 102 -28.50 -16.81 -15.92
N ARG A 103 -27.97 -16.55 -14.72
CA ARG A 103 -28.15 -17.44 -13.56
C ARG A 103 -29.48 -17.22 -12.86
N ARG A 104 -29.82 -18.16 -11.98
CA ARG A 104 -30.96 -18.06 -11.08
C ARG A 104 -30.56 -18.16 -9.61
N LYS A 105 -31.30 -17.44 -8.77
CA LYS A 105 -31.19 -17.51 -7.31
C LYS A 105 -31.75 -18.85 -6.84
N ILE A 106 -30.92 -19.65 -6.17
CA ILE A 106 -31.32 -20.97 -5.64
C ILE A 106 -31.91 -20.80 -4.25
N LYS A 107 -31.14 -20.20 -3.32
CA LYS A 107 -31.55 -19.99 -1.92
C LYS A 107 -30.68 -18.91 -1.26
N GLY A 108 -31.33 -17.99 -0.53
CA GLY A 108 -30.62 -16.87 0.09
C GLY A 108 -29.81 -16.11 -0.96
N ILE A 109 -28.55 -15.79 -0.68
CA ILE A 109 -27.65 -15.15 -1.66
C ILE A 109 -26.98 -16.13 -2.63
N THR A 110 -27.34 -17.42 -2.63
CA THR A 110 -26.70 -18.44 -3.47
C THR A 110 -27.30 -18.45 -4.88
N TRP A 111 -26.44 -18.30 -5.88
CA TRP A 111 -26.79 -18.37 -7.30
C TRP A 111 -26.23 -19.65 -7.93
N GLY A 112 -26.97 -20.19 -8.90
CA GLY A 112 -26.48 -21.29 -9.72
C GLY A 112 -27.21 -21.38 -11.05
N GLY A 113 -26.92 -22.45 -11.79
CA GLY A 113 -27.11 -22.50 -13.23
C GLY A 113 -25.90 -21.95 -13.97
N ASP A 114 -25.82 -22.29 -15.25
CA ASP A 114 -24.71 -21.92 -16.12
C ASP A 114 -24.70 -20.41 -16.39
N TRP A 115 -23.50 -19.85 -16.48
CA TRP A 115 -23.32 -18.46 -16.87
C TRP A 115 -23.58 -18.27 -18.36
N ASP A 116 -24.42 -17.29 -18.68
CA ASP A 116 -24.66 -16.84 -20.06
C ASP A 116 -23.57 -15.82 -20.45
N SER A 117 -22.70 -16.22 -21.38
CA SER A 117 -21.55 -15.42 -21.85
C SER A 117 -21.93 -14.38 -22.91
N SER A 118 -23.16 -14.41 -23.43
CA SER A 118 -23.56 -13.59 -24.59
C SER A 118 -23.33 -12.09 -24.38
N ASN A 119 -23.62 -11.58 -23.18
CA ASN A 119 -23.39 -10.17 -22.84
C ASN A 119 -21.90 -9.81 -22.84
N ALA A 120 -21.06 -10.63 -22.21
CA ALA A 120 -19.61 -10.42 -22.16
C ALA A 120 -18.97 -10.54 -23.54
N GLU A 121 -19.37 -11.52 -24.35
CA GLU A 121 -18.90 -11.68 -25.73
C GLU A 121 -19.23 -10.46 -26.59
N ASN A 122 -20.45 -9.92 -26.47
CA ASN A 122 -20.84 -8.73 -27.19
C ASN A 122 -20.01 -7.51 -26.77
N LEU A 123 -19.74 -7.34 -25.48
CA LEU A 123 -18.88 -6.28 -24.97
C LEU A 123 -17.46 -6.39 -25.51
N MET A 124 -16.84 -7.58 -25.46
CA MET A 124 -15.48 -7.79 -25.98
C MET A 124 -15.38 -7.58 -27.50
N LYS A 125 -16.39 -8.02 -28.26
CA LYS A 125 -16.45 -7.74 -29.71
C LYS A 125 -16.57 -6.24 -29.97
N TYR A 126 -17.35 -5.53 -29.16
CA TYR A 126 -17.48 -4.09 -29.26
C TYR A 126 -16.16 -3.37 -28.97
N THR A 127 -15.46 -3.71 -27.87
CA THR A 127 -14.17 -3.09 -27.54
C THR A 127 -13.14 -3.32 -28.66
N LEU A 128 -13.06 -4.54 -29.20
CA LEU A 128 -12.22 -4.86 -30.35
C LEU A 128 -12.58 -4.01 -31.59
N SER A 129 -13.87 -3.87 -31.89
CA SER A 129 -14.33 -3.07 -33.04
C SER A 129 -14.00 -1.58 -32.93
N LYS A 130 -13.88 -1.08 -31.69
CA LYS A 130 -13.52 0.31 -31.40
C LYS A 130 -12.01 0.50 -31.24
N GLY A 131 -11.23 -0.57 -31.27
CA GLY A 131 -9.79 -0.51 -31.00
C GLY A 131 -9.47 -0.15 -29.54
N TYR A 132 -10.41 -0.37 -28.61
CA TYR A 132 -10.17 -0.15 -27.18
C TYR A 132 -9.24 -1.22 -26.62
N GLN A 133 -8.23 -0.77 -25.88
CA GLN A 133 -7.26 -1.65 -25.24
C GLN A 133 -7.74 -1.95 -23.83
N ILE A 134 -8.17 -3.19 -23.62
CA ILE A 134 -8.48 -3.74 -22.29
C ILE A 134 -7.32 -4.66 -21.93
N ASP A 135 -6.66 -4.38 -20.83
CA ASP A 135 -5.51 -5.15 -20.38
C ASP A 135 -5.94 -6.46 -19.73
N SER A 136 -7.03 -6.41 -18.97
CA SER A 136 -7.55 -7.59 -18.30
C SER A 136 -9.05 -7.55 -18.06
N TRP A 137 -9.63 -8.74 -17.98
CA TRP A 137 -11.03 -8.96 -17.65
C TRP A 137 -11.12 -9.65 -16.30
N GLU A 138 -11.87 -9.06 -15.38
CA GLU A 138 -12.18 -9.67 -14.09
C GLU A 138 -13.56 -10.34 -14.14
N PHE A 139 -13.73 -11.46 -13.44
CA PHE A 139 -14.97 -12.24 -13.50
C PHE A 139 -15.82 -12.13 -12.23
N GLY A 140 -16.77 -11.19 -12.22
CA GLY A 140 -17.66 -10.98 -11.07
C GLY A 140 -17.00 -10.32 -9.87
N ASN A 141 -17.84 -9.90 -8.91
CA ASN A 141 -17.42 -9.17 -7.72
C ASN A 141 -18.06 -9.79 -6.47
N GLU A 142 -17.24 -10.04 -5.45
CA GLU A 142 -17.55 -10.60 -4.14
C GLU A 142 -18.42 -11.86 -4.14
N LEU A 143 -18.20 -12.75 -5.11
CA LEU A 143 -18.95 -14.02 -5.26
C LEU A 143 -18.29 -15.21 -4.55
N SER A 144 -17.06 -15.06 -4.09
CA SER A 144 -16.24 -16.12 -3.48
C SER A 144 -16.61 -16.40 -2.03
N GLY A 145 -16.42 -17.66 -1.59
CA GLY A 145 -16.60 -18.07 -0.20
C GLY A 145 -18.02 -17.79 0.32
N SER A 146 -18.11 -16.95 1.35
CA SER A 146 -19.39 -16.51 1.93
C SER A 146 -20.20 -15.61 1.00
N GLY A 147 -19.51 -14.83 0.16
CA GLY A 147 -20.06 -13.83 -0.74
C GLY A 147 -20.73 -12.63 -0.06
N ILE A 148 -20.84 -11.52 -0.80
CA ILE A 148 -21.51 -10.28 -0.35
C ILE A 148 -22.66 -10.00 -1.31
N GLY A 149 -23.90 -10.10 -0.81
CA GLY A 149 -25.12 -9.96 -1.63
C GLY A 149 -25.40 -11.12 -2.60
N ALA A 150 -24.37 -11.78 -3.10
CA ALA A 150 -24.43 -12.97 -3.96
C ALA A 150 -23.23 -13.89 -3.71
N ARG A 151 -23.41 -15.20 -3.95
CA ARG A 151 -22.30 -16.17 -3.98
C ARG A 151 -22.52 -17.24 -5.03
N VAL A 152 -21.41 -17.73 -5.59
CA VAL A 152 -21.38 -18.85 -6.55
C VAL A 152 -20.41 -19.91 -6.02
N GLY A 153 -20.80 -21.18 -6.12
CA GLY A 153 -19.93 -22.28 -5.70
C GLY A 153 -18.66 -22.34 -6.56
N ALA A 154 -17.51 -22.60 -5.94
CA ALA A 154 -16.19 -22.58 -6.60
C ALA A 154 -16.11 -23.50 -7.83
N GLU A 155 -16.79 -24.66 -7.80
CA GLU A 155 -16.80 -25.57 -8.94
C GLU A 155 -17.53 -24.99 -10.15
N GLN A 156 -18.72 -24.41 -9.96
CA GLN A 156 -19.45 -23.78 -11.04
C GLN A 156 -18.66 -22.57 -11.56
N TYR A 157 -18.19 -21.71 -10.64
CA TYR A 157 -17.37 -20.55 -10.98
C TYR A 157 -16.13 -20.95 -11.79
N GLY A 158 -15.46 -22.05 -11.41
CA GLY A 158 -14.34 -22.65 -12.14
C GLY A 158 -14.68 -23.05 -13.58
N LYS A 159 -15.84 -23.69 -13.79
CA LYS A 159 -16.34 -24.03 -15.15
C LYS A 159 -16.60 -22.78 -15.98
N ASP A 160 -17.12 -21.73 -15.34
CA ASP A 160 -17.46 -20.48 -16.03
C ASP A 160 -16.20 -19.70 -16.44
N VAL A 161 -15.14 -19.66 -15.62
CA VAL A 161 -13.86 -19.04 -16.02
C VAL A 161 -13.15 -19.82 -17.12
N ILE A 162 -13.29 -21.15 -17.18
CA ILE A 162 -12.81 -21.96 -18.32
C ILE A 162 -13.55 -21.52 -19.60
N LYS A 163 -14.87 -21.43 -19.54
CA LYS A 163 -15.70 -20.96 -20.67
C LYS A 163 -15.26 -19.56 -21.12
N LEU A 164 -15.06 -18.64 -20.16
CA LEU A 164 -14.57 -17.29 -20.41
C LEU A 164 -13.21 -17.28 -21.12
N LYS A 165 -12.23 -18.02 -20.59
CA LYS A 165 -10.90 -18.10 -21.20
C LYS A 165 -10.95 -18.69 -22.61
N GLY A 166 -11.79 -19.71 -22.83
CA GLY A 166 -11.98 -20.35 -24.13
C GLY A 166 -12.35 -19.34 -25.22
N PHE A 167 -13.38 -18.53 -24.99
CA PHE A 167 -13.78 -17.55 -26.00
C PHE A 167 -12.83 -16.34 -26.06
N MET A 168 -12.19 -15.94 -24.95
CA MET A 168 -11.13 -14.92 -24.99
C MET A 168 -10.00 -15.34 -25.94
N ASN A 169 -9.56 -16.59 -25.85
CA ASN A 169 -8.51 -17.11 -26.73
C ASN A 169 -8.92 -17.07 -28.21
N GLU A 170 -10.19 -17.33 -28.54
CA GLU A 170 -10.70 -17.24 -29.91
C GLU A 170 -10.86 -15.80 -30.40
N LEU A 171 -11.48 -14.92 -29.59
CA LEU A 171 -11.70 -13.51 -29.96
C LEU A 171 -10.38 -12.75 -30.16
N TYR A 172 -9.42 -12.96 -29.27
CA TYR A 172 -8.13 -12.29 -29.30
C TYR A 172 -7.03 -13.07 -30.04
N LYS A 173 -7.38 -14.16 -30.75
CA LYS A 173 -6.41 -15.02 -31.45
C LYS A 173 -5.50 -14.27 -32.43
N LYS A 174 -6.08 -13.30 -33.15
CA LYS A 174 -5.39 -12.44 -34.12
C LYS A 174 -5.02 -11.06 -33.56
N SER A 175 -5.36 -10.80 -32.30
CA SER A 175 -5.04 -9.55 -31.62
C SER A 175 -3.58 -9.57 -31.17
N ILE A 176 -2.92 -8.42 -31.27
CA ILE A 176 -1.60 -8.21 -30.67
C ILE A 176 -1.72 -8.21 -29.15
N LEU A 177 -2.77 -7.60 -28.62
CA LEU A 177 -3.08 -7.58 -27.20
C LEU A 177 -3.89 -8.81 -26.81
N LYS A 178 -3.41 -9.53 -25.79
CA LYS A 178 -4.09 -10.69 -25.22
C LYS A 178 -4.42 -10.39 -23.77
N PRO A 179 -5.67 -10.03 -23.46
CA PRO A 179 -6.02 -9.64 -22.11
C PRO A 179 -5.85 -10.79 -21.11
N SER A 180 -5.42 -10.44 -19.89
CA SER A 180 -5.35 -11.38 -18.77
C SER A 180 -6.75 -11.68 -18.22
N LEU A 181 -6.95 -12.89 -17.70
CA LEU A 181 -8.16 -13.24 -16.94
C LEU A 181 -7.86 -13.18 -15.45
N ILE A 182 -8.60 -12.34 -14.73
CA ILE A 182 -8.47 -12.09 -13.29
C ILE A 182 -9.66 -12.71 -12.56
N ALA A 183 -9.38 -13.52 -11.54
CA ALA A 183 -10.43 -14.10 -10.70
C ALA A 183 -9.87 -14.70 -9.40
N PRO A 184 -10.63 -14.71 -8.29
CA PRO A 184 -11.95 -14.11 -8.12
C PRO A 184 -11.86 -12.67 -7.58
N GLY A 185 -12.79 -11.78 -7.96
CA GLY A 185 -13.04 -10.57 -7.19
C GLY A 185 -13.77 -10.94 -5.90
N GLY A 186 -13.10 -10.98 -4.75
CA GLY A 186 -13.76 -11.18 -3.45
C GLY A 186 -12.81 -11.51 -2.30
N PHE A 187 -13.35 -11.71 -1.10
CA PHE A 187 -12.53 -12.04 0.08
C PHE A 187 -11.91 -13.44 0.00
N PHE A 188 -10.70 -13.58 0.56
CA PHE A 188 -9.97 -14.84 0.55
C PHE A 188 -10.66 -15.89 1.43
N HIS A 189 -10.97 -17.04 0.83
CA HIS A 189 -11.47 -18.23 1.55
C HIS A 189 -10.73 -19.45 1.01
N GLN A 190 -9.81 -19.99 1.79
CA GLN A 190 -8.80 -20.95 1.33
C GLN A 190 -9.40 -22.14 0.56
N GLU A 191 -10.42 -22.81 1.11
CA GLU A 191 -11.05 -23.96 0.44
C GLU A 191 -11.71 -23.59 -0.89
N TRP A 192 -12.29 -22.40 -0.97
CA TRP A 192 -12.98 -21.93 -2.17
C TRP A 192 -11.96 -21.61 -3.27
N TYR A 193 -10.86 -20.94 -2.90
CA TYR A 193 -9.78 -20.57 -3.82
C TYR A 193 -9.02 -21.79 -4.32
N THR A 194 -8.67 -22.72 -3.43
CA THR A 194 -8.07 -24.01 -3.81
C THR A 194 -8.99 -24.76 -4.78
N LYS A 195 -10.31 -24.82 -4.50
CA LYS A 195 -11.26 -25.49 -5.41
C LYS A 195 -11.37 -24.79 -6.76
N LEU A 196 -11.37 -23.46 -6.80
CA LEU A 196 -11.34 -22.69 -8.05
C LEU A 196 -10.13 -23.06 -8.90
N LEU A 197 -8.93 -23.03 -8.31
CA LEU A 197 -7.68 -23.30 -9.03
C LEU A 197 -7.61 -24.75 -9.52
N GLN A 198 -8.06 -25.72 -8.71
CA GLN A 198 -8.13 -27.13 -9.10
C GLN A 198 -9.12 -27.38 -10.24
N VAL A 199 -10.27 -26.69 -10.25
CA VAL A 199 -11.28 -26.87 -11.30
C VAL A 199 -10.90 -26.16 -12.57
N SER A 200 -10.43 -24.91 -12.48
CA SER A 200 -10.05 -24.10 -13.64
C SER A 200 -8.79 -24.62 -14.32
N GLY A 201 -7.85 -25.18 -13.56
CA GLY A 201 -6.61 -25.73 -14.08
C GLY A 201 -5.64 -24.66 -14.59
N SER A 202 -4.53 -25.12 -15.17
CA SER A 202 -3.44 -24.25 -15.58
C SER A 202 -3.81 -23.35 -16.75
N SER A 203 -3.27 -22.14 -16.76
CA SER A 203 -3.39 -21.15 -17.85
C SER A 203 -4.80 -20.58 -18.08
N VAL A 204 -5.76 -20.83 -17.18
CA VAL A 204 -7.09 -20.21 -17.23
C VAL A 204 -7.09 -18.87 -16.51
N VAL A 205 -6.92 -18.89 -15.19
CA VAL A 205 -6.80 -17.69 -14.37
C VAL A 205 -5.34 -17.23 -14.37
N ASN A 206 -5.08 -16.03 -14.88
CA ASN A 206 -3.75 -15.44 -14.95
C ASN A 206 -3.38 -14.73 -13.64
N VAL A 207 -4.36 -14.14 -12.97
CA VAL A 207 -4.19 -13.42 -11.72
C VAL A 207 -5.26 -13.87 -10.73
N VAL A 208 -4.82 -14.29 -9.55
CA VAL A 208 -5.67 -14.58 -8.39
C VAL A 208 -5.76 -13.32 -7.54
N THR A 209 -6.93 -12.70 -7.54
CA THR A 209 -7.21 -11.51 -6.71
C THR A 209 -7.86 -11.89 -5.39
N HIS A 210 -7.74 -11.01 -4.41
CA HIS A 210 -8.58 -10.99 -3.22
C HIS A 210 -8.88 -9.54 -2.81
N HIS A 211 -9.95 -9.34 -2.04
CA HIS A 211 -10.32 -8.05 -1.46
C HIS A 211 -9.74 -7.89 -0.05
N LEU A 212 -9.38 -6.67 0.33
CA LEU A 212 -8.78 -6.36 1.62
C LEU A 212 -9.39 -5.11 2.28
N TYR A 213 -10.10 -5.33 3.39
CA TYR A 213 -10.65 -4.30 4.27
C TYR A 213 -10.38 -4.69 5.73
N ASP A 214 -9.25 -4.26 6.26
CA ASP A 214 -8.71 -4.68 7.55
C ASP A 214 -9.18 -3.81 8.73
N LEU A 215 -9.74 -2.62 8.49
CA LEU A 215 -10.13 -1.69 9.55
C LEU A 215 -11.54 -1.93 10.09
N GLY A 216 -12.51 -2.30 9.25
CA GLY A 216 -13.92 -2.46 9.61
C GLY A 216 -14.87 -1.61 8.78
N ALA A 217 -16.08 -1.39 9.28
CA ALA A 217 -17.10 -0.58 8.61
C ALA A 217 -16.75 0.91 8.67
N GLY A 218 -17.08 1.66 7.62
CA GLY A 218 -16.87 3.11 7.54
C GLY A 218 -17.55 3.92 8.65
N ASP A 219 -18.60 3.41 9.28
CA ASP A 219 -19.30 4.05 10.39
C ASP A 219 -18.79 3.64 11.78
N ASP A 220 -17.76 2.79 11.86
CA ASP A 220 -17.17 2.37 13.13
C ASP A 220 -16.42 3.54 13.80
N PRO A 221 -16.77 3.94 15.04
CA PRO A 221 -16.09 5.04 15.73
C PRO A 221 -14.63 4.71 16.11
N ASN A 222 -14.21 3.45 15.98
CA ASN A 222 -12.87 2.97 16.37
C ASN A 222 -11.91 2.82 15.18
N LEU A 223 -12.23 3.35 14.00
CA LEU A 223 -11.33 3.23 12.84
C LEU A 223 -9.93 3.79 13.12
N ILE A 224 -9.83 4.98 13.72
CA ILE A 224 -8.53 5.59 14.05
C ILE A 224 -7.75 4.72 15.04
N SER A 225 -8.39 4.23 16.11
CA SER A 225 -7.67 3.41 17.08
C SER A 225 -7.17 2.09 16.49
N ARG A 226 -7.88 1.52 15.51
CA ARG A 226 -7.43 0.34 14.74
C ARG A 226 -6.28 0.64 13.78
N ILE A 227 -6.31 1.79 13.09
CA ILE A 227 -5.19 2.22 12.24
C ILE A 227 -3.92 2.41 13.09
N MET A 228 -4.07 2.98 14.28
CA MET A 228 -2.95 3.30 15.17
C MET A 228 -2.47 2.10 16.00
N ASP A 229 -3.07 0.91 15.85
CA ASP A 229 -2.70 -0.32 16.58
C ASP A 229 -1.86 -1.26 15.68
N PRO A 230 -0.54 -1.37 15.92
CA PRO A 230 0.33 -2.25 15.14
C PRO A 230 -0.11 -3.71 15.14
N SER A 231 -0.70 -4.19 16.24
CA SER A 231 -1.17 -5.57 16.37
C SER A 231 -2.39 -5.81 15.50
N HIS A 232 -3.26 -4.80 15.35
CA HIS A 232 -4.41 -4.86 14.46
C HIS A 232 -3.99 -4.89 13.00
N LEU A 233 -3.07 -4.00 12.59
CA LEU A 233 -2.53 -3.97 11.22
C LEU A 233 -1.83 -5.28 10.83
N SER A 234 -1.16 -5.94 11.80
CA SER A 234 -0.43 -7.18 11.57
C SER A 234 -1.33 -8.38 11.25
N LYS A 235 -2.64 -8.32 11.54
CA LYS A 235 -3.60 -9.43 11.30
C LYS A 235 -3.68 -9.84 9.83
N THR A 236 -3.42 -8.91 8.90
CA THR A 236 -3.49 -9.20 7.45
C THR A 236 -2.41 -10.19 6.99
N THR A 237 -1.31 -10.33 7.74
CA THR A 237 -0.17 -11.20 7.40
C THR A 237 -0.59 -12.66 7.18
N GLU A 238 -1.53 -13.16 7.97
CA GLU A 238 -2.02 -14.53 7.85
C GLU A 238 -2.75 -14.76 6.53
N ILE A 239 -3.56 -13.79 6.08
CA ILE A 239 -4.28 -13.85 4.81
C ILE A 239 -3.28 -13.93 3.65
N PHE A 240 -2.27 -13.04 3.63
CA PHE A 240 -1.24 -13.06 2.60
C PHE A 240 -0.43 -14.37 2.61
N SER A 241 -0.05 -14.87 3.78
CA SER A 241 0.69 -16.14 3.89
C SER A 241 -0.12 -17.31 3.36
N ASN A 242 -1.41 -17.39 3.68
CA ASN A 242 -2.27 -18.47 3.24
C ASN A 242 -2.59 -18.37 1.74
N LEU A 243 -2.85 -17.18 1.22
CA LEU A 243 -3.01 -16.96 -0.21
C LEU A 243 -1.75 -17.35 -0.98
N GLN A 244 -0.56 -16.93 -0.51
CA GLN A 244 0.71 -17.29 -1.12
C GLN A 244 0.90 -18.81 -1.19
N LYS A 245 0.62 -19.52 -0.08
CA LYS A 245 0.70 -20.99 -0.03
C LYS A 245 -0.30 -21.65 -1.00
N THR A 246 -1.53 -21.14 -1.07
CA THR A 246 -2.55 -21.64 -2.00
C THR A 246 -2.12 -21.44 -3.45
N VAL A 247 -1.63 -20.26 -3.82
CA VAL A 247 -1.16 -19.98 -5.18
C VAL A 247 0.07 -20.83 -5.52
N GLN A 248 1.05 -20.95 -4.62
CA GLN A 248 2.23 -21.80 -4.85
C GLN A 248 1.88 -23.28 -5.07
N LYS A 249 0.86 -23.78 -4.36
CA LYS A 249 0.46 -25.19 -4.41
C LYS A 249 -0.49 -25.51 -5.57
N ASP A 250 -1.57 -24.74 -5.67
CA ASP A 250 -2.71 -25.06 -6.53
C ASP A 250 -2.76 -24.19 -7.79
N GLY A 251 -2.00 -23.09 -7.87
CA GLY A 251 -1.99 -22.17 -9.01
C GLY A 251 -0.64 -21.52 -9.32
N PRO A 252 0.48 -22.25 -9.41
CA PRO A 252 1.83 -21.67 -9.57
C PRO A 252 2.04 -20.90 -10.88
N TRP A 253 1.08 -20.95 -11.80
CA TRP A 253 1.06 -20.19 -13.05
C TRP A 253 0.44 -18.79 -12.91
N ALA A 254 -0.18 -18.46 -11.76
CA ALA A 254 -0.90 -17.23 -11.55
C ALA A 254 -0.16 -16.28 -10.59
N SER A 255 -0.30 -14.98 -10.83
CA SER A 255 0.16 -13.95 -9.89
C SER A 255 -0.90 -13.68 -8.83
N ALA A 256 -0.50 -13.35 -7.61
CA ALA A 256 -1.41 -13.01 -6.51
C ALA A 256 -1.52 -11.49 -6.36
N TRP A 257 -2.72 -10.93 -6.47
CA TRP A 257 -2.99 -9.49 -6.36
C TRP A 257 -3.99 -9.17 -5.24
N VAL A 258 -3.93 -7.94 -4.74
CA VAL A 258 -5.05 -7.31 -4.04
C VAL A 258 -5.88 -6.61 -5.11
N GLY A 259 -7.08 -7.12 -5.40
CA GLY A 259 -7.95 -6.62 -6.48
C GLY A 259 -8.79 -5.41 -6.07
N GLU A 260 -9.12 -5.31 -4.78
CA GLU A 260 -9.89 -4.22 -4.20
C GLU A 260 -9.45 -4.00 -2.75
N SER A 261 -9.22 -2.74 -2.35
CA SER A 261 -8.89 -2.39 -0.98
C SER A 261 -9.21 -0.93 -0.68
N GLY A 262 -9.53 -0.63 0.58
CA GLY A 262 -9.76 0.75 1.05
C GLY A 262 -9.57 0.96 2.55
N GLY A 263 -9.04 -0.04 3.26
CA GLY A 263 -8.96 -0.08 4.73
C GLY A 263 -10.33 -0.32 5.38
N ALA A 264 -11.27 0.62 5.23
CA ALA A 264 -12.62 0.53 5.75
C ALA A 264 -13.65 0.25 4.63
N TYR A 265 -14.47 -0.79 4.80
CA TYR A 265 -15.58 -1.09 3.88
C TYR A 265 -16.76 -0.13 4.10
N ASN A 266 -17.86 -0.29 3.36
CA ASN A 266 -19.02 0.61 3.40
C ASN A 266 -18.70 2.05 2.94
N SER A 267 -17.85 2.20 1.91
CA SER A 267 -17.47 3.48 1.30
C SER A 267 -16.46 4.33 2.13
N GLY A 268 -15.75 3.70 3.07
CA GLY A 268 -14.76 4.38 3.91
C GLY A 268 -15.38 5.15 5.07
N GLY A 269 -14.53 5.60 6.01
CA GLY A 269 -14.95 6.40 7.16
C GLY A 269 -14.72 7.89 6.97
N HIS A 270 -15.75 8.70 7.21
CA HIS A 270 -15.66 10.15 7.15
C HIS A 270 -14.64 10.71 8.16
N ASN A 271 -13.80 11.66 7.72
CA ASN A 271 -12.69 12.23 8.50
C ASN A 271 -11.65 11.19 8.94
N VAL A 272 -11.58 10.06 8.23
CA VAL A 272 -10.60 9.00 8.45
C VAL A 272 -10.01 8.59 7.11
N SER A 273 -10.82 7.98 6.24
CA SER A 273 -10.39 7.42 4.95
C SER A 273 -9.91 8.48 3.97
N ASP A 274 -10.37 9.72 4.11
CA ASP A 274 -10.06 10.89 3.30
C ASP A 274 -9.04 11.84 3.96
N THR A 275 -8.34 11.38 4.99
CA THR A 275 -7.43 12.20 5.80
C THR A 275 -6.05 11.57 5.96
N PHE A 276 -5.12 12.31 6.56
CA PHE A 276 -3.74 11.88 6.75
C PHE A 276 -3.62 10.52 7.46
N VAL A 277 -4.47 10.24 8.45
CA VAL A 277 -4.42 9.01 9.23
C VAL A 277 -4.56 7.74 8.37
N ASN A 278 -5.31 7.80 7.28
CA ASN A 278 -5.46 6.70 6.32
C ASN A 278 -4.67 6.96 5.03
N SER A 279 -3.68 7.86 5.06
CA SER A 279 -2.88 8.20 3.90
C SER A 279 -1.61 7.34 3.85
N PHE A 280 -1.51 6.53 2.80
CA PHE A 280 -0.21 6.13 2.26
C PHE A 280 0.10 7.11 1.14
N CYS A 281 1.24 7.82 1.20
CA CYS A 281 1.59 8.77 0.15
C CYS A 281 2.02 8.04 -1.12
N ALA A 282 1.04 7.55 -1.87
CA ALA A 282 1.21 6.74 -3.08
C ALA A 282 2.08 7.46 -4.12
N LEU A 283 2.00 8.78 -4.18
CA LEU A 283 2.84 9.59 -5.06
C LEU A 283 4.33 9.58 -4.69
N LEU A 284 4.67 9.71 -3.39
CA LEU A 284 6.07 9.60 -2.96
C LEU A 284 6.58 8.17 -3.11
N TRP A 285 5.76 7.18 -2.74
CA TRP A 285 6.09 5.78 -2.99
C TRP A 285 6.39 5.57 -4.48
N HIS A 286 5.49 6.01 -5.35
CA HIS A 286 5.67 5.90 -6.80
C HIS A 286 6.94 6.57 -7.31
N ARG A 287 7.38 7.69 -6.72
CA ARG A 287 8.56 8.42 -7.18
C ARG A 287 9.87 7.89 -6.60
N LEU A 288 9.84 7.27 -5.43
CA LEU A 288 11.05 6.95 -4.66
C LEU A 288 11.31 5.44 -4.55
N MET A 289 10.26 4.63 -4.35
CA MET A 289 10.37 3.19 -4.13
C MET A 289 10.45 2.46 -5.47
N GLY A 290 11.54 1.74 -5.71
CA GLY A 290 11.76 0.92 -6.90
C GLY A 290 11.17 -0.49 -6.77
N LYS A 291 11.38 -1.33 -7.80
CA LYS A 291 10.76 -2.65 -7.88
C LYS A 291 11.30 -3.69 -6.90
N GLY A 292 12.61 -3.70 -6.69
CA GLY A 292 13.27 -4.70 -5.85
C GLY A 292 12.97 -4.47 -4.37
N VAL A 293 12.24 -5.40 -3.75
CA VAL A 293 11.94 -5.39 -2.32
C VAL A 293 13.11 -6.00 -1.56
N LEU A 294 13.58 -5.33 -0.51
CA LEU A 294 14.70 -5.78 0.31
C LEU A 294 14.22 -6.25 1.69
N ALA A 295 14.93 -7.22 2.27
CA ALA A 295 14.64 -7.65 3.63
C ALA A 295 15.11 -6.60 4.64
N VAL A 296 14.28 -6.36 5.66
CA VAL A 296 14.58 -5.47 6.78
C VAL A 296 14.47 -6.25 8.08
N ASP A 297 15.50 -6.15 8.91
CA ASP A 297 15.48 -6.54 10.32
C ASP A 297 15.55 -5.28 11.19
N THR A 298 14.80 -5.24 12.29
CA THR A 298 14.68 -4.03 13.11
C THR A 298 14.63 -4.36 14.60
N SER A 299 15.33 -3.56 15.39
CA SER A 299 15.23 -3.59 16.86
C SER A 299 14.21 -2.58 17.40
N ALA A 300 13.45 -1.93 16.52
CA ALA A 300 12.48 -0.91 16.91
C ALA A 300 11.25 -1.51 17.60
N SER A 301 10.47 -0.66 18.26
CA SER A 301 9.16 -1.10 18.77
C SER A 301 8.20 -1.38 17.61
N PRO A 302 7.13 -2.15 17.83
CA PRO A 302 6.09 -2.38 16.82
C PRO A 302 5.43 -1.10 16.29
N TYR A 303 5.56 0.03 16.99
CA TYR A 303 5.03 1.32 16.54
C TYR A 303 5.88 1.97 15.44
N LEU A 304 7.08 1.47 15.14
CA LEU A 304 7.89 1.93 14.01
C LEU A 304 7.96 0.85 12.93
N HIS A 305 7.10 0.95 11.93
CA HIS A 305 7.17 0.07 10.76
C HIS A 305 8.26 0.55 9.80
N SER A 306 9.04 -0.40 9.29
CA SER A 306 10.21 -0.12 8.45
C SER A 306 10.21 -1.03 7.23
N TYR A 307 10.28 -0.43 6.04
CA TYR A 307 10.33 -1.15 4.76
C TYR A 307 11.48 -0.60 3.91
N ALA A 308 12.06 -1.44 3.05
CA ALA A 308 13.18 -1.06 2.19
C ALA A 308 13.01 -1.61 0.78
N HIS A 309 13.22 -0.75 -0.21
CA HIS A 309 13.26 -1.12 -1.62
C HIS A 309 14.55 -0.58 -2.25
N CYS A 310 14.95 -1.15 -3.38
CA CYS A 310 15.87 -0.46 -4.29
C CYS A 310 15.28 0.90 -4.68
N SER A 311 16.12 1.92 -4.85
CA SER A 311 15.65 3.25 -5.24
C SER A 311 15.12 3.26 -6.68
N LYS A 312 14.01 3.95 -6.93
CA LYS A 312 13.45 4.03 -8.28
C LYS A 312 14.34 4.87 -9.21
N GLY A 313 14.77 4.28 -10.32
CA GLY A 313 15.50 4.97 -11.39
C GLY A 313 16.90 5.45 -11.04
N ARG A 314 17.45 5.05 -9.88
CA ARG A 314 18.80 5.45 -9.43
C ARG A 314 19.39 4.42 -8.46
N ALA A 315 20.71 4.49 -8.27
CA ALA A 315 21.43 3.61 -7.37
C ALA A 315 21.03 3.77 -5.89
N GLY A 316 21.34 2.74 -5.11
CA GLY A 316 21.10 2.69 -3.67
C GLY A 316 19.70 2.22 -3.30
N ILE A 317 19.27 2.54 -2.08
CA ILE A 317 18.00 2.07 -1.51
C ILE A 317 17.14 3.23 -1.04
N THR A 318 15.83 2.99 -0.91
CA THR A 318 14.88 3.89 -0.27
C THR A 318 14.18 3.16 0.87
N LEU A 319 14.14 3.80 2.04
CA LEU A 319 13.41 3.35 3.21
C LEU A 319 12.05 4.04 3.28
N LEU A 320 11.01 3.31 3.68
CA LEU A 320 9.77 3.86 4.21
C LEU A 320 9.71 3.56 5.71
N LEU A 321 9.54 4.61 6.51
CA LEU A 321 9.44 4.54 7.96
C LEU A 321 8.09 5.14 8.38
N ILE A 322 7.29 4.42 9.15
CA ILE A 322 5.98 4.87 9.64
C ILE A 322 6.01 4.81 11.16
N ASN A 323 5.91 5.96 11.82
CA ASN A 323 5.85 6.06 13.27
C ASN A 323 4.41 6.26 13.73
N LEU A 324 3.85 5.22 14.33
CA LEU A 324 2.51 5.18 14.91
C LEU A 324 2.48 5.61 16.39
N SER A 325 3.63 5.84 17.02
CA SER A 325 3.67 6.37 18.38
C SER A 325 3.24 7.83 18.40
N ASN A 326 2.49 8.22 19.43
CA ASN A 326 2.06 9.61 19.65
C ASN A 326 2.98 10.41 20.60
N HIS A 327 3.99 9.78 21.17
CA HIS A 327 4.87 10.40 22.18
C HIS A 327 6.36 10.05 22.00
N THR A 328 6.69 9.16 21.06
CA THR A 328 8.06 8.67 20.86
C THR A 328 8.65 9.19 19.55
N ASP A 329 9.77 9.89 19.65
CA ASP A 329 10.68 10.14 18.53
C ASP A 329 11.64 8.97 18.40
N PHE A 330 11.85 8.51 17.18
CA PHE A 330 12.86 7.50 16.91
C PHE A 330 14.12 8.12 16.31
N ILE A 331 15.28 7.78 16.88
CA ILE A 331 16.58 8.04 16.26
C ILE A 331 17.03 6.76 15.56
N ILE A 332 17.10 6.81 14.24
CA ILE A 332 17.36 5.64 13.41
C ILE A 332 18.84 5.51 13.10
N ASN A 333 19.37 4.31 13.36
CA ASN A 333 20.67 3.88 12.86
C ASN A 333 20.46 2.81 11.79
N VAL A 334 20.81 3.14 10.55
CA VAL A 334 20.71 2.21 9.40
C VAL A 334 22.04 1.47 9.24
N GLU A 335 21.97 0.16 9.12
CA GLU A 335 23.11 -0.73 8.88
C GLU A 335 22.86 -1.63 7.67
N ASN A 336 23.94 -2.09 7.05
CA ASN A 336 23.90 -3.09 5.98
C ASN A 336 24.24 -4.46 6.57
N HIS A 337 23.43 -5.47 6.26
CA HIS A 337 23.66 -6.85 6.69
C HIS A 337 25.07 -7.36 6.35
N MET A 338 25.61 -6.99 5.18
CA MET A 338 26.97 -7.39 4.78
C MET A 338 28.06 -6.88 5.72
N ASN A 339 27.87 -5.70 6.32
CA ASN A 339 28.86 -5.05 7.18
C ASN A 339 28.60 -5.32 8.67
N ALA A 340 27.45 -5.90 9.03
CA ALA A 340 27.12 -6.32 10.38
C ALA A 340 27.97 -7.54 10.85
N ASN A 341 28.52 -8.32 9.91
CA ASN A 341 29.26 -9.57 10.17
C ASN A 341 30.80 -9.44 10.07
N LEU A 342 31.34 -8.23 9.90
CA LEU A 342 32.79 -8.04 9.93
C LEU A 342 33.28 -8.09 11.39
N PRO A 343 34.18 -9.03 11.78
CA PRO A 343 34.84 -8.97 13.06
C PRO A 343 35.69 -7.70 13.07
N THR A 344 35.37 -6.76 13.96
CA THR A 344 36.26 -5.64 14.24
C THR A 344 37.53 -6.19 14.91
N ASN A 345 38.51 -6.60 14.10
CA ASN A 345 39.89 -6.74 14.54
C ASN A 345 40.49 -5.33 14.71
N GLU A 346 39.98 -4.57 15.66
CA GLU A 346 40.62 -3.34 16.12
C GLU A 346 41.35 -3.62 17.43
N ARG A 347 42.69 -3.59 17.33
CA ARG A 347 43.59 -3.58 18.48
C ARG A 347 43.11 -2.54 19.49
N LYS A 348 42.96 -2.97 20.75
CA LYS A 348 42.68 -2.12 21.91
C LYS A 348 43.69 -0.96 21.98
N ILE A 349 43.34 0.20 21.45
CA ILE A 349 43.90 1.47 21.88
C ILE A 349 42.74 2.25 22.50
N GLN A 350 42.66 2.19 23.82
CA GLN A 350 41.75 2.99 24.63
C GLN A 350 42.20 4.45 24.55
N THR A 351 41.51 5.27 23.76
CA THR A 351 41.42 6.74 23.93
C THR A 351 40.50 7.31 22.85
N GLY A 352 39.19 7.29 23.07
CA GLY A 352 38.22 7.91 22.17
C GLY A 352 36.81 7.89 22.76
N SER A 353 36.15 9.06 22.78
CA SER A 353 34.83 9.25 23.41
C SER A 353 33.75 8.34 22.78
N HIS A 354 32.81 7.88 23.61
CA HIS A 354 31.70 7.00 23.22
C HIS A 354 30.89 7.50 21.99
N LEU A 355 30.83 8.82 21.77
CA LEU A 355 30.13 9.44 20.65
C LEU A 355 30.74 9.10 19.28
N THR A 356 32.08 9.07 19.20
CA THR A 356 32.80 8.79 17.93
C THR A 356 32.64 7.35 17.46
N ARG A 357 32.45 6.41 18.38
CA ARG A 357 32.21 4.99 18.07
C ARG A 357 30.81 4.75 17.50
N SER A 358 29.80 5.49 17.98
CA SER A 358 28.43 5.43 17.44
C SER A 358 28.38 5.99 16.01
N LEU A 359 28.97 7.18 15.80
CA LEU A 359 29.02 7.85 14.50
C LEU A 359 29.73 7.03 13.40
N LYS A 360 30.75 6.23 13.75
CA LYS A 360 31.43 5.34 12.80
C LYS A 360 30.55 4.16 12.35
N LYS A 361 29.66 3.64 13.20
CA LYS A 361 28.72 2.57 12.82
C LYS A 361 27.63 3.06 11.88
N THR A 362 27.19 4.30 12.03
CA THR A 362 26.12 4.92 11.21
C THR A 362 26.46 5.04 9.72
N VAL A 363 27.73 4.94 9.33
CA VAL A 363 28.21 5.08 7.94
C VAL A 363 28.79 3.76 7.40
N ALA A 364 28.68 2.67 8.14
CA ALA A 364 29.29 1.39 7.77
C ALA A 364 28.70 0.78 6.49
N TRP A 365 27.55 1.25 6.00
CA TRP A 365 26.84 0.73 4.83
C TRP A 365 27.23 1.38 3.49
N VAL A 366 28.03 2.45 3.50
CA VAL A 366 28.41 3.19 2.29
C VAL A 366 29.38 2.36 1.45
N GLY A 367 29.09 2.21 0.15
CA GLY A 367 29.91 1.41 -0.76
C GLY A 367 31.33 1.94 -0.92
N ARG A 368 32.30 1.03 -1.12
CA ARG A 368 33.74 1.36 -1.29
C ARG A 368 34.07 2.27 -2.48
N LYS A 369 33.12 2.45 -3.40
CA LYS A 369 33.24 3.33 -4.59
C LYS A 369 32.66 4.74 -4.38
N ALA A 370 32.08 5.02 -3.22
CA ALA A 370 31.59 6.36 -2.92
C ALA A 370 32.81 7.31 -2.82
N SER A 371 32.90 8.25 -3.76
CA SER A 371 33.97 9.25 -3.83
C SER A 371 34.09 10.03 -2.50
N ASP A 372 35.29 10.53 -2.17
CA ASP A 372 35.64 11.32 -0.96
C ASP A 372 34.83 12.63 -0.77
N GLY A 373 33.79 12.87 -1.58
CA GLY A 373 32.84 13.96 -1.42
C GLY A 373 31.91 13.78 -0.21
N PRO A 374 31.25 14.86 0.24
CA PRO A 374 30.28 14.78 1.31
C PRO A 374 29.11 13.86 0.91
N LEU A 375 28.91 12.81 1.70
CA LEU A 375 27.84 11.84 1.51
C LEU A 375 26.55 12.38 2.13
N TYR A 376 25.51 12.46 1.31
CA TYR A 376 24.19 12.90 1.71
C TYR A 376 23.15 11.79 1.58
N ARG A 377 22.09 11.93 2.36
CA ARG A 377 20.81 11.24 2.19
C ARG A 377 19.71 12.26 1.95
N GLU A 378 18.67 11.84 1.23
CA GLU A 378 17.48 12.65 1.00
C GLU A 378 16.38 12.21 1.97
N GLU A 379 15.75 13.16 2.63
CA GLU A 379 14.66 12.90 3.58
C GLU A 379 13.37 13.61 3.15
N TYR A 380 12.26 12.86 3.17
CA TYR A 380 10.91 13.32 2.85
C TYR A 380 10.01 12.98 4.03
N HIS A 381 9.86 13.92 4.96
CA HIS A 381 9.04 13.77 6.16
C HIS A 381 7.63 14.28 5.91
N LEU A 382 6.65 13.42 6.09
CA LEU A 382 5.24 13.71 5.99
C LEU A 382 4.60 13.75 7.39
N THR A 383 3.92 14.85 7.65
CA THR A 383 3.11 15.04 8.85
C THR A 383 1.70 15.52 8.49
N PRO A 384 0.72 15.33 9.38
CA PRO A 384 -0.56 15.99 9.22
C PRO A 384 -0.40 17.50 9.43
N LYS A 385 -1.16 18.30 8.67
CA LYS A 385 -1.24 19.75 8.91
C LYS A 385 -1.65 20.03 10.36
N ASP A 386 -0.92 20.94 11.00
CA ASP A 386 -1.13 21.37 12.39
C ASP A 386 -1.08 20.22 13.44
N GLY A 387 -0.52 19.05 13.08
CA GLY A 387 -0.47 17.88 13.95
C GLY A 387 -1.79 17.10 14.04
N HIS A 388 -2.81 17.46 13.26
CA HIS A 388 -4.13 16.82 13.31
C HIS A 388 -4.22 15.64 12.35
N LEU A 389 -4.17 14.40 12.87
CA LEU A 389 -4.27 13.16 12.07
C LEU A 389 -5.46 13.12 11.09
N GLN A 390 -6.57 13.77 11.42
CA GLN A 390 -7.76 13.88 10.56
C GLN A 390 -7.70 15.04 9.57
N SER A 391 -6.54 15.66 9.36
CA SER A 391 -6.34 16.67 8.33
C SER A 391 -6.35 16.04 6.95
N ALA A 392 -7.11 16.62 6.01
CA ALA A 392 -7.06 16.27 4.59
C ALA A 392 -5.78 16.79 3.89
N THR A 393 -4.99 17.64 4.55
CA THR A 393 -3.72 18.18 4.03
C THR A 393 -2.54 17.52 4.72
N SER A 394 -1.68 16.90 3.92
CA SER A 394 -0.34 16.43 4.33
C SER A 394 0.69 17.55 4.17
N VAL A 395 1.70 17.57 5.03
CA VAL A 395 2.80 18.54 5.03
C VAL A 395 4.09 17.79 4.77
N LEU A 396 4.80 18.14 3.69
CA LEU A 396 6.09 17.56 3.33
C LEU A 396 7.21 18.50 3.76
N ASN A 397 8.08 18.05 4.67
CA ASN A 397 9.24 18.82 5.12
C ASN A 397 8.87 20.24 5.62
N GLY A 398 7.70 20.37 6.27
CA GLY A 398 7.16 21.65 6.75
C GLY A 398 6.33 22.44 5.73
N ILE A 399 6.23 21.98 4.47
CA ILE A 399 5.49 22.65 3.40
C ILE A 399 4.18 21.90 3.10
N PRO A 400 2.99 22.52 3.26
CA PRO A 400 1.72 21.90 2.89
C PRO A 400 1.68 21.48 1.41
N LEU A 401 1.26 20.24 1.17
CA LEU A 401 1.07 19.72 -0.19
C LEU A 401 -0.30 20.19 -0.71
N VAL A 402 -0.26 21.22 -1.54
CA VAL A 402 -1.44 21.77 -2.24
C VAL A 402 -1.11 21.82 -3.72
N LEU A 403 -2.10 21.54 -4.57
CA LEU A 403 -1.96 21.73 -6.01
C LEU A 403 -1.61 23.19 -6.32
N THR A 404 -0.83 23.40 -7.37
CA THR A 404 -0.59 24.74 -7.89
C THR A 404 -1.88 25.36 -8.43
N ASP A 405 -1.88 26.68 -8.70
CA ASP A 405 -3.03 27.37 -9.32
C ASP A 405 -3.42 26.77 -10.68
N ALA A 406 -2.47 26.11 -11.36
CA ALA A 406 -2.70 25.38 -12.61
C ALA A 406 -3.23 23.94 -12.40
N GLY A 407 -3.44 23.51 -11.16
CA GLY A 407 -3.86 22.14 -10.82
C GLY A 407 -2.74 21.11 -10.89
N GLU A 408 -1.48 21.53 -11.06
CA GLU A 408 -0.33 20.63 -11.12
C GLU A 408 0.08 20.12 -9.74
N VAL A 409 0.61 18.90 -9.70
CA VAL A 409 1.24 18.31 -8.52
C VAL A 409 2.45 19.16 -8.11
N PRO A 410 2.54 19.60 -6.83
CA PRO A 410 3.66 20.43 -6.38
C PRO A 410 5.00 19.67 -6.45
N LYS A 411 6.11 20.43 -6.46
CA LYS A 411 7.44 19.84 -6.34
C LYS A 411 7.59 19.17 -4.97
N LEU A 412 8.04 17.93 -4.97
CA LEU A 412 8.31 17.17 -3.74
C LEU A 412 9.81 17.23 -3.50
N ASN A 413 10.28 18.28 -2.82
CA ASN A 413 11.70 18.49 -2.61
C ASN A 413 12.17 17.79 -1.32
N PRO A 414 13.31 17.07 -1.34
CA PRO A 414 13.89 16.51 -0.14
C PRO A 414 14.58 17.56 0.73
N ILE A 415 14.79 17.21 2.00
CA ILE A 415 15.86 17.78 2.82
C ILE A 415 17.13 16.95 2.58
N LEU A 416 18.25 17.61 2.29
CA LEU A 416 19.55 16.97 2.14
C LEU A 416 20.28 16.98 3.48
N ASN A 417 20.49 15.80 4.06
CA ASN A 417 21.20 15.64 5.32
C ASN A 417 22.48 14.83 5.12
N SER A 418 23.52 15.14 5.89
CA SER A 418 24.74 14.32 5.90
C SER A 418 24.41 12.92 6.41
N VAL A 419 24.98 11.88 5.81
CA VAL A 419 24.82 10.50 6.33
C VAL A 419 25.33 10.33 7.77
N LYS A 420 26.16 11.25 8.27
CA LYS A 420 26.67 11.27 9.64
C LYS A 420 25.72 11.92 10.65
N SER A 421 24.74 12.71 10.21
CA SER A 421 23.76 13.30 11.13
C SER A 421 22.77 12.24 11.58
N PRO A 422 22.19 12.34 12.79
CA PRO A 422 21.15 11.41 13.21
C PRO A 422 19.92 11.54 12.30
N LEU A 423 19.23 10.41 12.05
CA LEU A 423 17.96 10.38 11.33
C LEU A 423 16.83 10.32 12.37
N TYR A 424 16.01 11.36 12.42
CA TYR A 424 14.89 11.47 13.37
C TYR A 424 13.57 11.17 12.69
N ILE A 425 12.70 10.40 13.34
CA ILE A 425 11.32 10.14 12.89
C ILE A 425 10.37 10.60 13.98
N ALA A 426 9.67 11.69 13.71
CA ALA A 426 8.74 12.32 14.64
C ALA A 426 7.54 11.40 14.95
N PRO A 427 6.85 11.56 16.10
CA PRO A 427 5.58 10.88 16.37
C PRO A 427 4.56 11.12 15.25
N LEU A 428 3.70 10.12 15.01
CA LEU A 428 2.57 10.22 14.08
C LEU A 428 2.96 10.74 12.68
N SER A 429 4.08 10.24 12.16
CA SER A 429 4.67 10.72 10.91
C SER A 429 5.10 9.57 10.00
N ILE A 430 5.27 9.89 8.72
CA ILE A 430 5.77 8.98 7.69
C ILE A 430 7.02 9.61 7.08
N ALA A 431 8.09 8.85 6.90
CA ALA A 431 9.30 9.33 6.24
C ALA A 431 9.72 8.40 5.10
N PHE A 432 10.05 8.99 3.96
CA PHE A 432 10.83 8.32 2.92
C PHE A 432 12.28 8.80 2.99
N VAL A 433 13.24 7.87 3.01
CA VAL A 433 14.66 8.19 3.12
C VAL A 433 15.43 7.51 2.00
N VAL A 434 15.98 8.29 1.08
CA VAL A 434 16.80 7.79 -0.03
C VAL A 434 18.26 7.80 0.40
N LEU A 435 18.92 6.65 0.20
CA LEU A 435 20.32 6.41 0.51
C LEU A 435 21.07 6.07 -0.79
N PRO A 436 21.49 7.08 -1.59
CA PRO A 436 22.01 6.85 -2.95
C PRO A 436 23.30 6.03 -2.99
N ASN A 437 24.11 6.16 -1.94
CA ASN A 437 25.43 5.51 -1.84
C ASN A 437 25.36 4.17 -1.08
N PHE A 438 24.17 3.57 -0.97
CA PHE A 438 24.00 2.34 -0.21
C PHE A 438 24.56 1.15 -0.97
N ASP A 439 25.42 0.36 -0.30
CA ASP A 439 26.01 -0.84 -0.89
C ASP A 439 24.98 -1.97 -1.00
N ALA A 440 24.15 -1.92 -2.04
CA ALA A 440 23.15 -2.94 -2.34
C ALA A 440 23.39 -3.49 -3.74
N PRO A 441 24.20 -4.56 -3.89
CA PRO A 441 24.43 -5.22 -5.18
C PRO A 441 23.14 -5.67 -5.88
N ALA A 442 22.08 -5.97 -5.14
CA ALA A 442 20.78 -6.32 -5.70
C ALA A 442 20.04 -5.16 -6.39
N CYS A 443 20.52 -3.93 -6.24
CA CYS A 443 19.89 -2.70 -6.73
C CYS A 443 20.69 -2.01 -7.85
N VAL A 444 21.59 -2.74 -8.51
CA VAL A 444 22.49 -2.23 -9.57
C VAL A 444 22.11 -2.80 -10.92
#